data_AF-A0A966GI84-F1
#
_entry.id   AF-A0A966GI84-F1
#
_cell.length_a   1.000
_cell.length_b   1.000
_cell.length_c   1.000
_cell.angle_alpha   90.00
_cell.angle_beta   90.00
_cell.angle_gamma   90.00
#
_symmetry.space_group_name_H-M   'P 1'
#
loop_
_entity.id
_entity.type
_entity.pdbx_description
1 polymer ?
#
loop_
_entity_poly.entity_id
_entity_poly.type
_entity_poly.pdbx_seq_one_letter_code
_entity_poly.pdbx_strand_id
1 'polypeptide(L)'
;MLSKRHADILRILDAQGTVTVAALARALDVSQETIRRDLRPLADSGALLRMHGAVSLAGPMGEAPFRRRMRENAAAKQAIARAFAATVRNGDVLML
;
A
#
# COMPACT_ATOMS: atom_id res chain seq x y z
N MET A 1 -6.55 21.44 -4.15
CA MET A 1 -7.48 20.67 -3.30
C MET A 1 -7.53 19.23 -3.80
N LEU A 2 -7.43 18.23 -2.91
CA LEU A 2 -7.66 16.83 -3.29
C LEU A 2 -9.15 16.63 -3.60
N SER A 3 -9.47 16.04 -4.76
CA SER A 3 -10.82 15.60 -5.04
C SER A 3 -11.11 14.31 -4.26
N LYS A 4 -12.40 13.99 -4.06
CA LYS A 4 -12.83 12.70 -3.47
C LYS A 4 -12.15 11.51 -4.19
N ARG A 5 -12.05 11.58 -5.52
CA ARG A 5 -11.42 10.54 -6.34
C ARG A 5 -9.91 10.44 -6.11
N HIS A 6 -9.20 11.57 -5.92
CA HIS A 6 -7.79 11.53 -5.53
C HIS A 6 -7.58 10.84 -4.19
N ALA A 7 -8.45 11.11 -3.21
CA ALA A 7 -8.39 10.42 -1.91
C ALA A 7 -8.65 8.91 -2.05
N ASP A 8 -9.61 8.50 -2.90
CA ASP A 8 -9.87 7.10 -3.18
C ASP A 8 -8.70 6.39 -3.89
N ILE A 9 -8.07 7.03 -4.86
CA ILE A 9 -6.87 6.51 -5.54
C ILE A 9 -5.75 6.27 -4.51
N LEU A 10 -5.46 7.25 -3.66
CA LEU A 10 -4.42 7.13 -2.63
C LEU A 10 -4.74 6.01 -1.63
N ARG A 11 -6.01 5.86 -1.23
CA ARG A 11 -6.45 4.78 -0.34
C ARG A 11 -6.27 3.39 -0.96
N ILE A 12 -6.56 3.24 -2.26
CA ILE A 12 -6.35 1.98 -2.98
C ILE A 12 -4.85 1.66 -3.05
N LEU A 13 -4.03 2.66 -3.35
CA LEU A 13 -2.57 2.51 -3.41
C LEU A 13 -1.95 2.21 -2.04
N ASP A 14 -2.47 2.80 -0.95
CA ASP A 14 -2.03 2.46 0.43
C ASP A 14 -2.32 1.00 0.79
N ALA A 15 -3.47 0.48 0.34
CA ALA A 15 -3.88 -0.89 0.60
C ALA A 15 -3.13 -1.92 -0.26
N GLN A 16 -2.84 -1.60 -1.53
CA GLN A 16 -2.33 -2.56 -2.52
C GLN A 16 -0.85 -2.35 -2.89
N GLY A 17 -0.28 -1.18 -2.58
CA GLY A 17 1.08 -0.79 -2.92
C GLY A 17 1.21 -0.29 -4.35
N THR A 18 1.25 -1.23 -5.29
CA THR A 18 1.43 -0.94 -6.71
C THR A 18 0.22 -1.43 -7.48
N VAL A 19 -0.42 -0.54 -8.23
CA VAL A 19 -1.66 -0.84 -8.96
C VAL A 19 -1.55 -0.32 -10.38
N THR A 20 -2.07 -1.08 -11.35
CA THR A 20 -2.11 -0.63 -12.75
C THR A 20 -3.22 0.40 -12.96
N VAL A 21 -3.05 1.26 -13.98
CA VAL A 21 -4.11 2.20 -14.40
C VAL A 21 -5.41 1.45 -14.72
N ALA A 22 -5.31 0.28 -15.36
CA ALA A 22 -6.47 -0.56 -15.69
C ALA A 22 -7.19 -1.11 -14.44
N ALA A 23 -6.45 -1.45 -13.38
CA ALA A 23 -7.05 -1.90 -12.13
C ALA A 23 -7.73 -0.76 -11.37
N LEU A 24 -7.12 0.44 -11.32
CA LEU A 24 -7.76 1.64 -10.75
C LEU A 24 -9.03 2.02 -11.52
N ALA A 25 -9.00 1.96 -12.85
CA ALA A 25 -10.15 2.24 -13.71
C ALA A 25 -11.34 1.32 -13.40
N ARG A 26 -11.07 0.00 -13.28
CA ARG A 26 -12.10 -0.97 -12.89
C ARG A 26 -12.60 -0.77 -11.46
N ALA A 27 -11.72 -0.46 -10.51
CA ALA A 27 -12.09 -0.31 -9.11
C ALA A 27 -12.94 0.95 -8.83
N LEU A 28 -12.78 1.98 -9.67
CA LEU A 28 -13.48 3.26 -9.53
C LEU A 28 -14.57 3.46 -10.59
N ASP A 29 -14.82 2.45 -11.43
CA ASP A 29 -15.80 2.45 -12.52
C ASP A 29 -15.66 3.68 -13.45
N VAL A 30 -14.44 3.92 -13.93
CA VAL A 30 -14.12 5.04 -14.84
C VAL A 30 -13.17 4.59 -15.96
N SER A 31 -13.04 5.42 -17.00
CA SER A 31 -12.09 5.13 -18.08
C SER A 31 -10.63 5.22 -17.61
N GLN A 32 -9.73 4.49 -18.30
CA GLN A 32 -8.29 4.60 -18.04
C GLN A 32 -7.76 6.02 -18.27
N GLU A 33 -8.35 6.77 -19.22
CA GLU A 33 -7.94 8.15 -19.49
C GLU A 33 -8.31 9.09 -18.34
N THR A 34 -9.48 8.88 -17.71
CA THR A 34 -9.87 9.59 -16.50
C THR A 34 -8.85 9.37 -15.38
N ILE A 35 -8.47 8.11 -15.14
CA ILE A 35 -7.44 7.77 -14.15
C ILE A 35 -6.10 8.41 -14.51
N ARG A 36 -5.66 8.37 -15.77
CA ARG A 36 -4.42 9.02 -16.20
C ARG A 36 -4.43 10.51 -15.93
N ARG A 37 -5.58 11.18 -16.11
CA ARG A 37 -5.76 12.61 -15.84
C ARG A 37 -5.70 12.93 -14.34
N ASP A 38 -6.31 12.10 -13.50
CA ASP A 38 -6.27 12.26 -12.04
C ASP A 38 -4.88 11.96 -11.44
N LEU A 39 -4.14 11.03 -12.05
CA LEU A 39 -2.80 10.67 -11.61
C LEU A 39 -1.74 11.71 -11.93
N ARG A 40 -1.93 12.55 -12.96
CA ARG A 40 -0.99 13.63 -13.32
C ARG A 40 -0.74 14.60 -12.15
N PRO A 41 -1.75 15.29 -11.59
CA PRO A 41 -1.51 16.23 -10.49
C PRO A 41 -0.96 15.56 -9.23
N LEU A 42 -1.30 14.29 -8.98
CA LEU A 42 -0.76 13.54 -7.85
C LEU A 42 0.72 13.17 -8.04
N ALA A 43 1.13 12.79 -9.25
CA ALA A 43 2.53 12.56 -9.59
C ALA A 43 3.34 13.87 -9.56
N ASP A 44 2.79 14.96 -10.10
CA ASP A 44 3.43 16.28 -10.11
C ASP A 44 3.65 16.81 -8.68
N SER A 45 2.76 16.46 -7.74
CA SER A 45 2.90 16.80 -6.32
C SER A 45 3.89 15.90 -5.54
N GLY A 46 4.48 14.90 -6.19
CA GLY A 46 5.38 13.92 -5.57
C GLY A 46 4.68 12.86 -4.70
N ALA A 47 3.35 12.84 -4.64
CA ALA A 47 2.60 11.87 -3.85
C ALA A 47 2.67 10.44 -4.41
N LEU A 48 2.99 10.30 -5.70
CA LEU A 48 2.97 9.04 -6.44
C LEU A 48 4.26 8.83 -7.24
N LEU A 49 4.68 7.56 -7.35
CA LEU A 49 5.70 7.12 -8.30
C LEU A 49 5.03 6.40 -9.48
N ARG A 50 5.38 6.79 -10.70
CA ARG A 50 4.93 6.12 -11.93
C ARG A 50 6.01 5.15 -12.41
N MET A 51 5.60 3.91 -12.64
CA MET A 51 6.38 2.91 -13.38
C MET A 51 5.61 2.51 -14.65
N HIS A 52 6.25 1.93 -15.66
CA HIS A 52 5.63 1.58 -16.94
C HIS A 52 4.28 0.84 -16.76
N GLY A 53 3.17 1.55 -16.92
CA GLY A 53 1.80 1.01 -16.76
C GLY A 53 1.26 0.88 -15.32
N ALA A 54 2.05 1.20 -14.30
CA ALA A 54 1.70 1.03 -12.89
C ALA A 54 2.00 2.28 -12.06
N VAL A 55 1.30 2.42 -10.94
CA VAL A 55 1.46 3.52 -9.99
C VAL A 55 1.59 2.97 -8.59
N SER A 56 2.48 3.56 -7.80
CA SER A 56 2.61 3.31 -6.37
C SER A 56 2.62 4.62 -5.58
N LEU A 57 2.37 4.54 -4.27
CA LEU A 57 2.70 5.64 -3.38
C LEU A 57 4.22 5.91 -3.41
N ALA A 58 4.61 7.16 -3.20
CA ALA A 58 6.01 7.50 -2.92
C ALA A 58 6.39 6.92 -1.54
N GLY A 59 7.44 6.10 -1.48
CA GLY A 59 7.88 5.39 -0.27
C GLY A 59 9.18 4.61 -0.51
N PRO A 60 9.76 3.97 0.52
CA PRO A 60 11.03 3.23 0.40
C PRO A 60 10.95 2.21 -0.73
N MET A 61 11.83 2.34 -1.74
CA MET A 61 11.89 1.40 -2.85
C MET A 61 12.25 0.00 -2.31
N GLY A 62 11.41 -0.99 -2.61
CA GLY A 62 11.70 -2.41 -2.34
C GLY A 62 10.80 -3.08 -1.30
N GLU A 63 10.02 -2.33 -0.50
CA GLU A 63 9.07 -2.92 0.45
C GLU A 63 7.61 -2.60 0.09
N ALA A 64 6.74 -3.60 0.23
CA ALA A 64 5.29 -3.37 0.15
C ALA A 64 4.83 -2.43 1.30
N PRO A 65 3.71 -1.69 1.11
CA PRO A 65 3.18 -0.83 2.17
C PRO A 65 2.97 -1.60 3.46
N PHE A 66 3.16 -0.92 4.60
CA PHE A 66 3.03 -1.53 5.92
C PHE A 66 1.72 -2.29 6.09
N ARG A 67 0.58 -1.72 5.66
CA ARG A 67 -0.74 -2.39 5.75
C ARG A 67 -0.80 -3.69 4.94
N ARG A 68 -0.17 -3.73 3.77
CA ARG A 68 -0.09 -4.94 2.94
C ARG A 68 0.81 -5.98 3.61
N ARG A 69 1.99 -5.57 4.08
CA ARG A 69 2.89 -6.45 4.85
C ARG A 69 2.20 -7.03 6.08
N MET A 70 1.41 -6.24 6.80
CA MET A 70 0.67 -6.72 7.98
C MET A 70 -0.38 -7.78 7.63
N ARG A 71 -1.01 -7.70 6.44
CA ARG A 71 -2.00 -8.68 5.97
C ARG A 71 -1.35 -9.93 5.38
N GLU A 72 -0.24 -9.78 4.68
CA GLU A 72 0.48 -10.90 4.09
C GLU A 72 0.96 -11.86 5.17
N ASN A 73 0.56 -13.14 5.04
CA ASN A 73 0.86 -14.21 5.97
C ASN A 73 0.48 -13.89 7.43
N ALA A 74 -0.58 -13.08 7.64
CA ALA A 74 -1.01 -12.66 8.97
C ALA A 74 -1.21 -13.83 9.94
N ALA A 75 -1.88 -14.90 9.50
CA ALA A 75 -2.10 -16.09 10.33
C ALA A 75 -0.80 -16.78 10.73
N ALA A 76 0.16 -16.91 9.81
CA ALA A 76 1.47 -17.50 10.10
C ALA A 76 2.29 -16.62 11.05
N LYS A 77 2.29 -15.29 10.83
CA LYS A 77 2.94 -14.33 11.74
C LYS A 77 2.36 -14.41 13.15
N GLN A 78 1.04 -14.50 13.27
CA GLN A 78 0.38 -14.69 14.56
C GLN A 78 0.73 -16.03 15.21
N ALA A 79 0.83 -17.11 14.43
CA ALA A 79 1.24 -18.41 14.95
C ALA A 79 2.68 -18.38 15.50
N ILE A 80 3.62 -17.79 14.76
CA ILE A 80 5.01 -17.59 15.20
C ILE A 80 5.06 -16.72 16.45
N ALA A 81 4.35 -15.59 16.45
CA ALA A 81 4.30 -14.68 17.60
C ALA A 81 3.75 -15.37 18.86
N ARG A 82 2.70 -16.19 18.72
CA ARG A 82 2.16 -16.98 19.85
C ARG A 82 3.16 -18.00 20.37
N ALA A 83 3.85 -18.71 19.47
CA ALA A 83 4.87 -19.68 19.86
C ALA A 83 6.04 -19.00 20.58
N PHE A 84 6.53 -17.86 20.07
CA PHE A 84 7.59 -17.10 20.71
C PHE A 84 7.15 -16.52 22.07
N ALA A 85 5.96 -15.95 22.15
CA ALA A 85 5.42 -15.39 23.39
C ALA A 85 5.34 -16.42 24.52
N ALA A 86 5.11 -17.70 24.20
CA ALA A 86 5.10 -18.78 25.19
C ALA A 86 6.49 -19.09 25.78
N THR A 87 7.58 -18.62 25.16
CA THR A 87 8.96 -18.81 25.63
C THR A 87 9.50 -17.63 26.44
N VAL A 88 8.85 -16.46 26.39
CA VAL A 88 9.28 -15.25 27.07
C VAL A 88 8.92 -15.33 28.56
N ARG A 89 9.89 -15.01 29.42
CA ARG A 89 9.74 -15.03 30.87
C ARG A 89 9.92 -13.63 31.45
N ASN A 90 9.43 -13.46 32.67
CA ASN A 90 9.61 -12.20 33.39
C ASN A 90 11.10 -11.94 33.64
N GLY A 91 11.57 -10.74 33.33
CA GLY A 91 12.97 -10.35 33.40
C GLY A 91 13.76 -10.53 32.10
N ASP A 92 13.17 -11.12 31.05
CA ASP A 92 13.81 -11.19 29.73
C ASP A 92 13.88 -9.80 29.09
N VAL A 93 14.99 -9.51 28.40
CA VAL A 93 15.17 -8.30 27.58
C VAL A 93 15.11 -8.70 26.11
N LEU A 94 14.22 -8.05 25.36
CA LEU A 94 14.01 -8.30 23.93
C LEU A 94 14.49 -7.10 23.10
N MET A 95 15.02 -7.37 21.90
CA MET A 95 15.37 -6.36 20.89
C MET A 95 14.65 -6.64 19.56
N LEU A 96 14.27 -5.58 18.83
CA LEU A 96 13.52 -5.63 17.57
C LEU A 96 14.20 -4.79 16.49
#